data_AF-A0A537D727-F1
#
_entry.id   AF-A0A537D727-F1
#
_cell.length_a   1.000
_cell.length_b   1.000
_cell.length_c   1.000
_cell.angle_alpha   90.00
_cell.angle_beta   90.00
_cell.angle_gamma   90.00
#
_symmetry.space_group_name_H-M   'P 1'
#
loop_
_entity.id
_entity.type
_entity.pdbx_description
1 polymer ?
#
loop_
_entity_poly.entity_id
_entity_poly.type
_entity_poly.pdbx_seq_one_letter_code
_entity_poly.pdbx_strand_id
1 'polypeptide(L)' 'MHPDPIVIVAAARTPMGAFQGELKGFGAPELGAAALRAAV' A
#
# COMPACT_ATOMS: atom_id res chain seq x y z
N MET A 1 -18.24 26.16 -5.84
CA MET A 1 -17.79 24.83 -5.39
C MET A 1 -18.29 23.80 -6.39
N HIS A 2 -17.44 22.85 -6.81
CA HIS A 2 -17.87 21.75 -7.65
C HIS A 2 -18.66 20.75 -6.77
N PRO A 3 -19.87 20.34 -7.16
CA PRO A 3 -20.78 19.59 -6.29
C PRO A 3 -20.35 18.14 -6.01
N ASP A 4 -19.30 17.63 -6.66
CA ASP A 4 -18.76 16.28 -6.40
C ASP A 4 -17.23 16.26 -6.53
N PRO A 5 -16.49 16.65 -5.48
CA PRO A 5 -15.04 16.67 -5.53
C PRO A 5 -14.47 15.24 -5.51
N ILE A 6 -13.52 14.95 -6.40
CA ILE A 6 -12.72 13.72 -6.31
C ILE A 6 -11.79 13.84 -5.09
N VAL A 7 -11.93 12.90 -4.16
CA VAL A 7 -11.18 12.90 -2.89
C VAL A 7 -10.48 11.56 -2.66
N ILE A 8 -9.32 11.61 -1.99
CA ILE A 8 -8.61 10.43 -1.51
C ILE A 8 -9.19 10.06 -0.14
N VAL A 9 -9.92 8.96 -0.08
CA VAL A 9 -10.61 8.51 1.15
C VAL A 9 -9.73 7.64 2.05
N ALA A 10 -8.74 6.96 1.48
CA ALA A 10 -7.81 6.12 2.19
C ALA A 10 -6.49 5.99 1.41
N ALA A 11 -5.39 5.84 2.14
CA ALA A 11 -4.08 5.54 1.58
C ALA A 11 -3.27 4.73 2.61
N ALA A 12 -2.74 3.59 2.18
CA ALA A 12 -1.88 2.74 3.01
C ALA A 12 -0.68 2.25 2.20
N ARG A 13 0.37 1.84 2.91
CA ARG A 13 1.59 1.28 2.31
C ARG A 13 2.19 0.23 3.22
N THR A 14 2.99 -0.67 2.64
CA THR A 14 3.94 -1.48 3.42
C THR A 14 5.16 -0.64 3.81
N PRO A 15 5.94 -1.05 4.83
CA PRO A 15 7.28 -0.52 5.06
C PRO A 15 8.18 -0.63 3.83
N MET A 16 9.20 0.23 3.72
CA MET A 16 10.22 0.07 2.67
C MET A 16 11.29 -0.89 3.15
N GLY A 17 11.55 -1.94 2.38
CA GLY A 17 12.64 -2.88 2.64
C GLY A 17 13.95 -2.40 2.01
N ALA A 18 15.07 -2.77 2.63
CA ALA A 18 16.39 -2.69 2.00
C ALA A 18 16.62 -3.90 1.08
N PHE A 19 17.53 -3.78 0.12
CA PHE A 19 17.95 -4.90 -0.71
C PHE A 19 18.47 -6.05 0.16
N GLN A 20 17.91 -7.25 -0.03
CA GLN A 20 18.16 -8.43 0.81
C GLN A 20 17.89 -8.24 2.32
N GLY A 21 17.05 -7.25 2.68
CA GLY A 21 16.64 -6.97 4.05
C GLY A 21 15.46 -7.81 4.54
N GLU A 22 14.73 -7.30 5.52
CA GLU A 22 13.65 -8.02 6.23
C GLU A 22 12.50 -8.46 5.32
N LEU A 23 12.23 -7.74 4.23
CA LEU A 23 11.16 -8.05 3.30
C LEU A 23 11.57 -9.03 2.17
N LYS A 24 12.81 -9.52 2.15
CA LYS A 24 13.34 -10.36 1.04
C LYS A 24 12.56 -11.65 0.80
N GLY A 25 11.86 -12.15 1.82
CA GLY A 25 11.10 -13.40 1.75
C GLY A 25 9.72 -13.25 1.11
N PHE A 26 9.26 -12.02 0.87
CA PHE A 26 7.93 -11.76 0.30
C PHE A 26 8.01 -11.45 -1.19
N GLY A 27 7.08 -12.02 -1.94
CA GLY A 27 6.85 -11.65 -3.32
C GLY A 27 6.18 -10.28 -3.44
N ALA A 28 6.38 -9.60 -4.56
CA ALA A 28 5.69 -8.34 -4.85
C ALA A 28 4.14 -8.44 -4.72
N PRO A 29 3.48 -9.52 -5.18
CA PRO A 29 2.03 -9.68 -5.01
C PRO A 29 1.60 -9.74 -3.54
N GLU A 30 2.42 -10.34 -2.66
CA GLU A 30 2.09 -10.49 -1.24
C GLU A 30 2.17 -9.14 -0.51
N LEU A 31 3.20 -8.35 -0.82
CA LEU A 31 3.35 -6.98 -0.32
C LEU A 31 2.20 -6.07 -0.80
N GLY A 32 1.82 -6.19 -2.08
CA GLY A 32 0.66 -5.49 -2.64
C GLY A 32 -0.66 -5.88 -1.95
N ALA A 33 -0.87 -7.18 -1.73
CA ALA A 33 -2.05 -7.66 -1.02
C ALA A 33 -2.09 -7.17 0.44
N ALA A 34 -0.94 -7.06 1.12
CA ALA A 34 -0.88 -6.47 2.45
C ALA A 34 -1.24 -4.97 2.44
N ALA A 35 -0.75 -4.20 1.47
CA ALA A 35 -1.11 -2.78 1.33
C ALA A 35 -2.61 -2.60 1.04
N LEU A 36 -3.19 -3.42 0.17
CA LEU A 36 -4.62 -3.39 -0.14
C LEU A 36 -5.46 -3.70 1.09
N ARG A 37 -5.14 -4.78 1.83
CA ARG A 37 -5.84 -5.14 3.08
C ARG A 37 -5.77 -4.07 4.17
N ALA A 38 -4.78 -3.19 4.14
CA ALA A 38 -4.65 -2.08 5.08
C ALA A 38 -5.41 -0.82 4.63
N ALA A 39 -5.76 -0.73 3.35
CA ALA A 39 -6.45 0.43 2.77
C ALA A 39 -7.98 0.29 2.76
N VAL A 40 -8.51 -0.92 2.98
CA VAL A 40 -9.95 -1.24 2.99
C VAL A 40 -10.39 -1.90 4.29
#